data_AF-A0AAD7TIJ6-F1
#
_entry.id   AF-A0AAD7TIJ6-F1
#
_cell.length_a   1.000
_cell.length_b   1.000
_cell.length_c   1.000
_cell.angle_alpha   90.00
_cell.angle_beta   90.00
_cell.angle_gamma   90.00
#
_symmetry.space_group_name_H-M   'P 1'
#
loop_
_entity.id
_entity.type
_entity.pdbx_description
1 polymer ?
#
loop_
_entity_poly.entity_id
_entity_poly.type
_entity_poly.pdbx_seq_one_letter_code
_entity_poly.pdbx_strand_id
1 'polypeptide(L)'
;MRRDTCLELRRLPKITGPLKSINFRRTTPGSITRIIYGNRPPPPSLVLDPTHPSLHYNRPSWGKTFPWRTYPGFAIRAVPKAVLAPPTTVHPDPPHTLNEGPLKGRSANMSLLDCEAKSVGGRVTRQVILRKFKTAISLIVVRGADVEGQGDEAKLVFREEHAGKAKDWILSDWTYIVRPKIEVYGMPYTEFIPTLRRALRDIVTDGRRLELEWAKLADKQRHQSFARPAHATSQPEHETLDAMQQESGSSSSRDRPPHLLTSDRTSS
;
A
#
# COMPACT_ATOMS: atom_id res chain seq x y z
N MET A 1 -21.19 2.72 29.87
CA MET A 1 -20.55 3.73 29.00
C MET A 1 -21.59 4.38 28.12
N ARG A 2 -21.98 5.64 28.40
CA ARG A 2 -22.83 6.42 27.49
C ARG A 2 -22.06 6.62 26.18
N ARG A 3 -22.70 6.36 25.04
CA ARG A 3 -22.18 6.77 23.74
C ARG A 3 -22.35 8.28 23.68
N ASP A 4 -21.34 9.04 24.06
CA ASP A 4 -21.32 10.47 23.83
C ASP A 4 -21.52 10.68 22.33
N THR A 5 -22.70 11.18 21.98
CA THR A 5 -23.05 11.40 20.59
C THR A 5 -22.18 12.56 20.15
N CYS A 6 -21.21 12.30 19.27
CA CYS A 6 -20.31 13.33 18.74
C CYS A 6 -21.15 14.48 18.17
N LEU A 7 -21.28 15.56 18.94
CA LEU A 7 -22.20 16.67 18.66
C LEU A 7 -21.84 17.34 17.33
N GLU A 8 -20.55 17.36 17.01
CA GLU A 8 -19.96 17.86 15.76
C GLU A 8 -20.53 17.17 14.51
N LEU A 9 -20.96 15.91 14.62
CA LEU A 9 -21.46 15.11 13.49
C LEU A 9 -22.99 14.99 13.43
N ARG A 10 -23.73 15.64 14.34
CA ARG A 10 -25.20 15.55 14.37
C ARG A 10 -25.89 16.25 13.20
N ARG A 11 -25.26 17.27 12.61
CA ARG A 11 -25.84 18.12 11.54
C ARG A 11 -24.97 18.12 10.29
N LEU A 12 -24.81 16.95 9.67
CA LEU A 12 -24.09 16.85 8.40
C LEU A 12 -24.99 17.29 7.23
N PRO A 13 -24.46 18.04 6.26
CA PRO A 13 -25.19 18.35 5.05
C PRO A 13 -25.52 17.07 4.27
N LYS A 14 -26.64 17.11 3.52
CA LYS A 14 -27.03 16.02 2.62
C LYS A 14 -25.94 15.86 1.55
N ILE A 15 -25.62 14.61 1.21
CA ILE A 15 -24.66 14.35 0.13
C ILE A 15 -25.38 14.53 -1.21
N THR A 16 -25.02 15.57 -1.94
CA THR A 16 -25.54 15.90 -3.28
C THR A 16 -24.61 15.44 -4.40
N GLY A 17 -23.30 15.33 -4.12
CA GLY A 17 -22.26 15.00 -5.10
C GLY A 17 -22.28 13.55 -5.65
N PRO A 18 -21.57 13.29 -6.76
CA PRO A 18 -21.53 11.98 -7.42
C PRO A 18 -20.92 10.89 -6.52
N LEU A 19 -19.88 11.25 -5.76
CA LEU A 19 -19.26 10.40 -4.75
C LEU A 19 -20.10 10.44 -3.46
N LYS A 20 -20.52 9.26 -2.98
CA LYS A 20 -21.34 9.10 -1.76
C LYS A 20 -20.59 8.47 -0.59
N SER A 21 -19.51 7.75 -0.84
CA SER A 21 -18.78 7.05 0.21
C SER A 21 -17.34 6.75 -0.18
N ILE A 22 -16.54 6.36 0.82
CA ILE A 22 -15.23 5.75 0.61
C ILE A 22 -15.32 4.30 1.04
N ASN A 23 -14.87 3.40 0.16
CA ASN A 23 -14.75 1.99 0.44
C ASN A 23 -13.33 1.68 0.93
N PHE A 24 -13.23 1.22 2.17
CA PHE A 24 -11.97 0.77 2.78
C PHE A 24 -11.84 -0.75 2.84
N ARG A 25 -12.87 -1.49 2.41
CA ARG A 25 -12.93 -2.95 2.57
C ARG A 25 -12.39 -3.61 1.31
N ARG A 26 -11.47 -4.56 1.48
CA ARG A 26 -10.90 -5.36 0.37
C ARG A 26 -10.28 -4.51 -0.73
N THR A 27 -9.60 -3.44 -0.34
CA THR A 27 -8.90 -2.52 -1.27
C THR A 27 -7.38 -2.72 -1.25
N THR A 28 -6.86 -3.52 -0.30
CA THR A 28 -5.45 -3.87 -0.19
C THR A 28 -5.22 -5.26 -0.81
N PRO A 29 -4.46 -5.37 -1.91
CA PRO A 29 -4.25 -6.64 -2.61
C PRO A 29 -3.19 -7.56 -1.97
N GLY A 30 -2.46 -7.08 -0.97
CA GLY A 30 -1.36 -7.83 -0.37
C GLY A 30 -1.07 -7.44 1.07
N SER A 31 0.12 -7.81 1.54
CA SER A 31 0.57 -7.62 2.92
C SER A 31 1.61 -6.51 3.05
N ILE A 32 1.51 -5.75 4.14
CA ILE A 32 2.46 -4.68 4.47
C ILE A 32 3.64 -5.14 5.33
N THR A 33 3.72 -6.42 5.70
CA THR A 33 4.69 -6.94 6.69
C THR A 33 6.15 -6.63 6.34
N ARG A 34 6.49 -6.53 5.05
CA ARG A 34 7.86 -6.24 4.59
C ARG A 34 8.20 -4.74 4.55
N ILE A 35 7.19 -3.88 4.48
CA ILE A 35 7.37 -2.43 4.24
C ILE A 35 7.02 -1.58 5.47
N ILE A 36 6.25 -2.11 6.41
CA ILE A 36 5.81 -1.42 7.63
C ILE A 36 6.99 -0.83 8.42
N TYR A 37 8.07 -1.59 8.60
CA TYR A 37 9.30 -1.17 9.31
C TYR A 37 10.49 -1.00 8.36
N GLY A 38 10.30 -1.20 7.05
CA GLY A 38 11.36 -1.20 6.05
C GLY A 38 11.66 0.20 5.51
N ASN A 39 12.93 0.62 5.58
CA ASN A 39 13.46 1.83 4.92
C ASN A 39 14.26 1.50 3.64
N ARG A 40 13.99 0.35 3.03
CA ARG A 40 14.57 -0.10 1.76
C ARG A 40 13.49 -0.69 0.87
N PRO A 41 13.66 -0.69 -0.47
CA PRO A 41 12.75 -1.43 -1.33
C PRO A 41 12.71 -2.91 -0.93
N PRO A 42 11.54 -3.56 -0.95
CA PRO A 42 11.45 -5.01 -0.84
C PRO A 42 12.12 -5.69 -2.05
N PRO A 43 12.61 -6.93 -1.92
CA PRO A 43 13.13 -7.70 -3.06
C PRO A 43 12.05 -7.90 -4.14
N PRO A 44 12.39 -7.83 -5.44
CA PRO A 44 11.41 -7.99 -6.53
C PRO A 44 10.66 -9.35 -6.50
N SER A 45 11.29 -10.41 -6.00
CA SER A 45 10.65 -11.73 -5.87
C SER A 45 9.57 -11.81 -4.78
N LEU A 46 9.45 -10.78 -3.94
CA LEU A 46 8.58 -10.76 -2.76
C LEU A 46 7.54 -9.64 -2.81
N VAL A 47 7.20 -9.15 -4.01
CA VAL A 47 6.20 -8.11 -4.20
C VAL A 47 5.12 -8.53 -5.21
N LEU A 48 4.01 -7.77 -5.26
CA LEU A 48 2.91 -8.01 -6.20
C LEU A 48 3.28 -7.69 -7.65
N ASP A 49 4.07 -6.64 -7.88
CA ASP A 49 4.54 -6.27 -9.22
C ASP A 49 6.06 -6.03 -9.19
N PRO A 50 6.86 -7.04 -9.62
CA PRO A 50 8.31 -6.94 -9.68
C PRO A 50 8.85 -5.92 -10.70
N THR A 51 8.01 -5.46 -11.63
CA THR A 51 8.40 -4.53 -12.70
C THR A 51 8.17 -3.06 -12.32
N HIS A 52 7.55 -2.82 -11.16
CA HIS A 52 7.16 -1.47 -10.78
C HIS A 52 8.37 -0.55 -10.57
N PRO A 53 8.40 0.67 -11.16
CA PRO A 53 9.57 1.55 -11.14
C PRO A 53 10.08 1.94 -9.75
N SER A 54 9.20 1.91 -8.74
CA SER A 54 9.59 2.19 -7.35
C SER A 54 10.63 1.21 -6.79
N LEU A 55 10.76 0.01 -7.35
CA LEU A 55 11.74 -0.98 -6.87
C LEU A 55 13.18 -0.60 -7.25
N HIS A 56 13.37 0.32 -8.20
CA HIS A 56 14.69 0.77 -8.63
C HIS A 56 15.33 1.79 -7.67
N TYR A 57 14.61 2.28 -6.67
CA TYR A 57 15.20 3.19 -5.68
C TYR A 57 16.21 2.45 -4.80
N ASN A 58 17.40 3.02 -4.65
CA ASN A 58 18.32 2.58 -3.60
C ASN A 58 17.77 2.89 -2.19
N ARG A 59 18.39 2.32 -1.15
CA ARG A 59 17.93 2.45 0.24
C ARG A 59 17.75 3.91 0.72
N PRO A 60 18.72 4.83 0.53
CA PRO A 60 18.52 6.23 0.91
C PRO A 60 17.37 6.91 0.17
N SER A 61 17.27 6.67 -1.14
CA SER A 61 16.23 7.28 -1.97
C SER A 61 14.85 6.75 -1.58
N TRP A 62 14.71 5.45 -1.31
CA TRP A 62 13.45 4.85 -0.88
C TRP A 62 12.88 5.49 0.40
N GLY A 63 13.74 5.71 1.41
CA GLY A 63 13.33 6.37 2.66
C GLY A 63 12.88 7.81 2.45
N LYS A 64 13.50 8.54 1.50
CA LYS A 64 13.12 9.91 1.14
C LYS A 64 11.85 9.97 0.29
N THR A 65 11.67 9.00 -0.61
CA THR A 65 10.53 8.94 -1.55
C THR A 65 9.25 8.48 -0.85
N PHE A 66 9.36 7.49 0.04
CA PHE A 66 8.22 6.95 0.79
C PHE A 66 8.44 7.14 2.30
N PRO A 67 8.51 8.38 2.81
CA PRO A 67 8.83 8.63 4.20
C PRO A 67 7.63 8.32 5.10
N TRP A 68 7.93 8.01 6.36
CA TRP A 68 6.95 8.21 7.43
C TRP A 68 6.82 9.71 7.69
N ARG A 69 5.65 10.27 7.42
CA ARG A 69 5.34 11.67 7.73
C ARG A 69 4.67 11.75 9.08
N THR A 70 5.22 12.57 9.96
CA THR A 70 4.71 12.74 11.33
C THR A 70 3.83 13.98 11.39
N TYR A 71 2.68 13.82 12.02
CA TYR A 71 1.70 14.87 12.28
C TYR A 71 1.26 14.80 13.75
N PRO A 72 0.62 15.84 14.28
CA PRO A 72 -0.05 15.76 15.58
C PRO A 72 -0.92 14.51 15.70
N GLY A 73 -0.64 13.68 16.70
CA GLY A 73 -1.37 12.45 16.99
C GLY A 73 -1.07 11.22 16.12
N PHE A 74 -0.35 11.32 14.99
CA PHE A 74 -0.09 10.13 14.16
C PHE A 74 1.11 10.29 13.22
N ALA A 75 1.62 9.16 12.72
CA ALA A 75 2.44 9.14 11.53
C ALA A 75 1.73 8.38 10.41
N ILE A 76 1.93 8.79 9.16
CA ILE A 76 1.36 8.14 7.99
C ILE A 76 2.42 7.97 6.91
N ARG A 77 2.33 6.87 6.19
CA ARG A 77 3.14 6.56 5.01
C ARG A 77 2.21 6.10 3.91
N ALA A 78 2.52 6.42 2.66
CA ALA A 78 1.86 5.83 1.51
C ALA A 78 2.90 5.17 0.60
N VAL A 79 2.55 4.02 0.05
CA VAL A 79 3.37 3.29 -0.93
C VAL A 79 2.47 2.76 -2.06
N PRO A 80 3.02 2.52 -3.26
CA PRO A 80 2.28 1.82 -4.32
C PRO A 80 1.82 0.43 -3.87
N LYS A 81 0.63 0.00 -4.30
CA LYS A 81 0.16 -1.38 -4.04
C LYS A 81 1.09 -2.42 -4.65
N ALA A 82 1.75 -2.08 -5.75
CA ALA A 82 2.75 -2.91 -6.42
C ALA A 82 3.84 -3.45 -5.49
N VAL A 83 4.24 -2.69 -4.46
CA VAL A 83 5.34 -3.06 -3.55
C VAL A 83 4.89 -3.85 -2.32
N LEU A 84 3.60 -4.17 -2.22
CA LEU A 84 3.10 -5.03 -1.15
C LEU A 84 3.58 -6.46 -1.36
N ALA A 85 3.77 -7.19 -0.27
CA ALA A 85 4.08 -8.61 -0.38
C ALA A 85 2.83 -9.39 -0.83
N PRO A 86 2.99 -10.47 -1.63
CA PRO A 86 1.90 -11.39 -1.91
C PRO A 86 1.23 -11.86 -0.60
N PRO A 87 -0.10 -12.02 -0.58
CA PRO A 87 -0.77 -12.55 0.60
C PRO A 87 -0.27 -13.96 0.91
N THR A 88 0.10 -14.22 2.17
CA THR A 88 0.59 -15.54 2.62
C THR A 88 -0.46 -16.63 2.44
N THR A 89 -1.74 -16.26 2.57
CA THR A 89 -2.89 -17.10 2.32
C THR A 89 -3.69 -16.51 1.17
N VAL A 90 -3.61 -17.14 -0.01
CA VAL A 90 -4.55 -16.90 -1.09
C VAL A 90 -5.87 -17.51 -0.63
N HIS A 91 -6.75 -16.72 -0.01
CA HIS A 91 -8.08 -17.24 0.34
C HIS A 91 -8.81 -17.61 -0.95
N PRO A 92 -9.15 -18.90 -1.18
CA PRO A 92 -9.93 -19.26 -2.34
C PRO A 92 -11.41 -18.94 -2.06
N ASP A 93 -12.03 -18.28 -3.03
CA ASP A 93 -13.47 -18.27 -3.33
C ASP A 93 -14.49 -17.52 -2.45
N PRO A 94 -15.68 -17.17 -3.01
CA PRO A 94 -16.37 -15.92 -2.75
C PRO A 94 -17.21 -15.82 -1.46
N PRO A 95 -17.58 -14.59 -1.07
CA PRO A 95 -17.28 -13.34 -1.77
C PRO A 95 -16.02 -12.74 -1.16
N HIS A 96 -14.85 -12.97 -1.74
CA HIS A 96 -13.59 -12.37 -1.30
C HIS A 96 -12.84 -11.68 -2.45
N THR A 97 -13.56 -11.30 -3.52
CA THR A 97 -12.99 -10.49 -4.60
C THR A 97 -12.49 -9.15 -4.07
N LEU A 98 -11.29 -8.78 -4.52
CA LEU A 98 -10.73 -7.46 -4.29
C LEU A 98 -11.61 -6.43 -5.00
N ASN A 99 -11.81 -5.29 -4.35
CA ASN A 99 -12.42 -4.15 -5.00
C ASN A 99 -11.32 -3.46 -5.82
N GLU A 100 -11.23 -3.87 -7.08
CA GLU A 100 -10.29 -3.32 -8.05
C GLU A 100 -10.73 -1.95 -8.54
N GLY A 101 -9.76 -1.19 -9.05
CA GLY A 101 -9.98 0.14 -9.62
C GLY A 101 -10.22 1.26 -8.60
N PRO A 102 -10.27 2.51 -9.10
CA PRO A 102 -10.41 3.71 -8.27
C PRO A 102 -11.83 3.90 -7.70
N LEU A 103 -12.86 3.40 -8.41
CA LEU A 103 -14.26 3.61 -8.09
C LEU A 103 -15.04 2.29 -8.12
N LYS A 104 -15.99 2.15 -7.19
CA LYS A 104 -17.03 1.11 -7.20
C LYS A 104 -18.39 1.79 -7.09
N GLY A 105 -19.06 1.98 -8.22
CA GLY A 105 -20.29 2.76 -8.30
C GLY A 105 -20.07 4.19 -7.82
N ARG A 106 -20.80 4.63 -6.79
CA ARG A 106 -20.66 5.96 -6.16
C ARG A 106 -19.67 5.98 -4.99
N SER A 107 -18.77 5.01 -4.92
CA SER A 107 -17.78 4.87 -3.84
C SER A 107 -16.36 4.91 -4.40
N ALA A 108 -15.44 5.62 -3.72
CA ALA A 108 -14.02 5.59 -4.06
C ALA A 108 -13.29 4.58 -3.19
N ASN A 109 -12.42 3.78 -3.80
CA ASN A 109 -11.63 2.78 -3.07
C ASN A 109 -10.40 3.46 -2.44
N MET A 110 -10.15 3.17 -1.16
CA MET A 110 -8.93 3.58 -0.46
C MET A 110 -8.36 2.41 0.34
N SER A 111 -7.09 2.09 0.14
CA SER A 111 -6.37 1.12 0.96
C SER A 111 -5.79 1.84 2.18
N LEU A 112 -6.43 1.68 3.34
CA LEU A 112 -5.99 2.26 4.61
C LEU A 112 -5.80 1.16 5.65
N LEU A 113 -4.58 1.04 6.14
CA LEU A 113 -4.19 0.06 7.13
C LEU A 113 -3.63 0.74 8.38
N ASP A 114 -4.03 0.21 9.53
CA ASP A 114 -3.41 0.51 10.82
C ASP A 114 -2.18 -0.38 10.97
N CYS A 115 -1.12 0.21 11.52
CA CYS A 115 0.02 -0.52 12.04
C CYS A 115 -0.05 -0.49 13.55
N GLU A 116 -0.24 -1.66 14.14
CA GLU A 116 -0.40 -1.83 15.57
C GLU A 116 0.86 -1.41 16.33
N ALA A 117 0.87 -0.17 16.82
CA ALA A 117 1.77 0.20 17.90
C ALA A 117 1.13 -0.27 19.22
N LYS A 118 1.78 -1.20 19.93
CA LYS A 118 1.31 -1.68 21.25
C LYS A 118 1.04 -0.53 22.24
N SER A 119 1.67 0.62 22.03
CA SER A 119 1.52 1.86 22.81
C SER A 119 0.17 2.57 22.67
N VAL A 120 -0.67 2.23 21.68
CA VAL A 120 -2.00 2.86 21.45
C VAL A 120 -3.09 2.21 22.31
N GLY A 121 -2.75 1.21 23.11
CA GLY A 121 -3.69 0.45 23.94
C GLY A 121 -4.28 -0.75 23.22
N GLY A 122 -5.34 -1.31 23.81
CA GLY A 122 -5.95 -2.57 23.38
C GLY A 122 -6.67 -2.50 22.03
N ARG A 123 -7.08 -3.68 21.53
CA ARG A 123 -7.77 -3.83 20.22
C ARG A 123 -8.97 -2.90 20.05
N VAL A 124 -9.76 -2.70 21.10
CA VAL A 124 -10.96 -1.83 21.07
C VAL A 124 -10.56 -0.38 20.81
N THR A 125 -9.59 0.16 21.54
CA THR A 125 -9.08 1.53 21.37
C THR A 125 -8.57 1.74 19.94
N ARG A 126 -7.79 0.78 19.42
CA ARG A 126 -7.29 0.82 18.04
C ARG A 126 -8.42 0.84 17.01
N GLN A 127 -9.45 0.01 17.18
CA GLN A 127 -10.62 0.01 16.31
C GLN A 127 -11.37 1.34 16.34
N VAL A 128 -11.50 1.98 17.50
CA VAL A 128 -12.14 3.30 17.63
C VAL A 128 -11.32 4.35 16.88
N ILE A 129 -10.00 4.36 17.05
CA ILE A 129 -9.12 5.29 16.33
C ILE A 129 -9.19 5.05 14.82
N LEU A 130 -9.09 3.81 14.35
CA LEU A 130 -9.18 3.50 12.92
C LEU A 130 -10.55 3.91 12.33
N ARG A 131 -11.64 3.71 13.08
CA ARG A 131 -12.96 4.23 12.68
C ARG A 131 -12.96 5.75 12.58
N LYS A 132 -12.33 6.45 13.52
CA LYS A 132 -12.17 7.92 13.49
C LYS A 132 -11.42 8.40 12.25
N PHE A 133 -10.31 7.74 11.87
CA PHE A 133 -9.62 8.00 10.60
C PHE A 133 -10.55 7.83 9.39
N LYS A 134 -11.24 6.69 9.31
CA LYS A 134 -12.17 6.40 8.18
C LYS A 134 -13.30 7.41 8.09
N THR A 135 -13.86 7.82 9.22
CA THR A 135 -14.90 8.86 9.30
C THR A 135 -14.34 10.21 8.86
N ALA A 136 -13.20 10.64 9.40
CA ALA A 136 -12.57 11.91 9.02
C ALA A 136 -12.24 11.98 7.53
N ILE A 137 -11.64 10.92 6.96
CA ILE A 137 -11.40 10.81 5.52
C ILE A 137 -12.71 10.92 4.74
N SER A 138 -13.76 10.21 5.18
CA SER A 138 -15.06 10.29 4.51
C SER A 138 -15.65 11.72 4.56
N LEU A 139 -15.50 12.43 5.68
CA LEU A 139 -15.94 13.82 5.81
C LEU A 139 -15.14 14.74 4.87
N ILE A 140 -13.82 14.61 4.83
CA ILE A 140 -12.93 15.40 3.97
C ILE A 140 -13.26 15.15 2.49
N VAL A 141 -13.28 13.90 2.08
CA VAL A 141 -13.33 13.54 0.65
C VAL A 141 -14.75 13.63 0.09
N VAL A 142 -15.76 13.16 0.84
CA VAL A 142 -17.13 13.12 0.34
C VAL A 142 -17.84 14.45 0.54
N ARG A 143 -17.56 15.14 1.66
CA ARG A 143 -18.30 16.36 2.06
C ARG A 143 -17.45 17.63 2.06
N GLY A 144 -16.16 17.56 1.71
CA GLY A 144 -15.31 18.73 1.70
C GLY A 144 -15.10 19.33 3.09
N ALA A 145 -15.09 18.50 4.14
CA ALA A 145 -14.96 18.97 5.51
C ALA A 145 -13.66 19.75 5.72
N ASP A 146 -13.77 20.90 6.37
CA ASP A 146 -12.68 21.79 6.76
C ASP A 146 -13.00 22.43 8.12
N VAL A 147 -12.08 23.22 8.66
CA VAL A 147 -12.28 23.89 9.96
C VAL A 147 -12.02 25.37 9.81
N GLU A 148 -12.91 26.18 10.39
CA GLU A 148 -12.80 27.64 10.48
C GLU A 148 -12.73 28.06 11.95
N GLY A 149 -12.05 29.17 12.23
CA GLY A 149 -11.75 29.61 13.59
C GLY A 149 -10.52 28.95 14.19
N GLN A 150 -10.20 29.29 15.44
CA GLN A 150 -9.05 28.77 16.18
C GLN A 150 -9.44 28.53 17.64
N GLY A 151 -8.84 27.53 18.28
CA GLY A 151 -9.11 27.20 19.68
C GLY A 151 -10.57 26.79 19.90
N ASP A 152 -11.22 27.38 20.89
CA ASP A 152 -12.58 27.02 21.29
C ASP A 152 -13.67 27.49 20.30
N GLU A 153 -13.33 28.45 19.42
CA GLU A 153 -14.22 28.89 18.34
C GLU A 153 -14.09 28.02 17.08
N ALA A 154 -13.18 27.04 17.07
CA ALA A 154 -12.97 26.18 15.93
C ALA A 154 -14.25 25.39 15.61
N LYS A 155 -14.74 25.56 14.39
CA LYS A 155 -15.98 24.95 13.92
C LYS A 155 -15.76 24.17 12.65
N LEU A 156 -16.37 22.99 12.60
CA LEU A 156 -16.41 22.17 11.41
C LEU A 156 -17.31 22.81 10.34
N VAL A 157 -16.74 23.05 9.17
CA VAL A 157 -17.44 23.58 7.98
C VAL A 157 -17.32 22.60 6.83
N PHE A 158 -18.22 22.69 5.85
CA PHE A 158 -18.26 21.79 4.70
C PHE A 158 -18.23 22.62 3.42
N ARG A 159 -17.14 22.51 2.67
CA ARG A 159 -16.91 23.28 1.44
C ARG A 159 -17.23 22.43 0.23
N GLU A 160 -18.33 22.73 -0.45
CA GLU A 160 -18.80 21.95 -1.61
C GLU A 160 -17.76 21.89 -2.73
N GLU A 161 -16.96 22.95 -2.89
CA GLU A 161 -15.84 23.01 -3.85
C GLU A 161 -14.80 21.90 -3.69
N HIS A 162 -14.68 21.32 -2.50
CA HIS A 162 -13.76 20.22 -2.20
C HIS A 162 -14.47 18.86 -2.10
N ALA A 163 -15.81 18.87 -2.08
CA ALA A 163 -16.61 17.67 -1.89
C ALA A 163 -16.62 16.79 -3.15
N GLY A 164 -16.52 15.47 -2.94
CA GLY A 164 -16.62 14.46 -4.00
C GLY A 164 -15.40 14.36 -4.92
N LYS A 165 -14.35 15.17 -4.72
CA LYS A 165 -13.11 15.16 -5.51
C LYS A 165 -12.12 14.11 -5.01
N ALA A 166 -12.47 12.82 -5.11
CA ALA A 166 -11.67 11.71 -4.57
C ALA A 166 -10.19 11.77 -5.00
N LYS A 167 -9.93 12.10 -6.26
CA LYS A 167 -8.58 12.16 -6.83
C LYS A 167 -7.68 13.17 -6.11
N ASP A 168 -8.22 14.24 -5.54
CA ASP A 168 -7.45 15.30 -4.87
C ASP A 168 -7.00 14.91 -3.46
N TRP A 169 -7.54 13.81 -2.95
CA TRP A 169 -7.29 13.36 -1.57
C TRP A 169 -6.76 11.92 -1.50
N ILE A 170 -7.00 11.10 -2.53
CA ILE A 170 -6.72 9.67 -2.54
C ILE A 170 -6.01 9.29 -3.84
N LEU A 171 -4.90 8.55 -3.70
CA LEU A 171 -4.25 7.85 -4.79
C LEU A 171 -4.81 6.42 -4.87
N SER A 172 -5.41 6.06 -5.99
CA SER A 172 -6.19 4.81 -6.14
C SER A 172 -5.35 3.56 -5.95
N ASP A 173 -4.11 3.58 -6.44
CA ASP A 173 -3.21 2.42 -6.49
C ASP A 173 -2.13 2.44 -5.43
N TRP A 174 -2.44 3.12 -4.32
CA TRP A 174 -1.56 3.26 -3.18
C TRP A 174 -2.20 2.69 -1.91
N THR A 175 -1.35 2.23 -1.00
CA THR A 175 -1.70 1.78 0.33
C THR A 175 -1.18 2.77 1.36
N TYR A 176 -2.11 3.30 2.14
CA TYR A 176 -1.88 4.21 3.24
C TYR A 176 -1.73 3.39 4.51
N ILE A 177 -0.66 3.67 5.24
CA ILE A 177 -0.26 2.96 6.44
C ILE A 177 -0.18 4.00 7.56
N VAL A 178 -1.00 3.85 8.58
CA VAL A 178 -1.05 4.79 9.72
C VAL A 178 -0.47 4.16 10.98
N ARG A 179 0.33 4.93 11.70
CA ARG A 179 0.78 4.69 13.07
C ARG A 179 0.09 5.73 13.96
N PRO A 180 -1.12 5.46 14.43
CA PRO A 180 -1.78 6.38 15.35
C PRO A 180 -1.03 6.44 16.68
N LYS A 181 -1.22 7.54 17.40
CA LYS A 181 -0.92 7.65 18.83
C LYS A 181 -2.24 7.70 19.62
N ILE A 182 -2.18 7.46 20.93
CA ILE A 182 -3.39 7.35 21.79
C ILE A 182 -4.21 8.65 21.83
N GLU A 183 -3.56 9.80 21.67
CA GLU A 183 -4.14 11.15 21.69
C GLU A 183 -5.26 11.30 20.65
N VAL A 184 -5.16 10.60 19.51
CA VAL A 184 -6.20 10.62 18.47
C VAL A 184 -7.54 10.07 18.98
N TYR A 185 -7.53 9.18 19.98
CA TYR A 185 -8.75 8.67 20.59
C TYR A 185 -9.66 9.81 21.07
N GLY A 186 -9.08 10.78 21.80
CA GLY A 186 -9.78 11.93 22.36
C GLY A 186 -9.83 13.18 21.47
N MET A 187 -8.94 13.29 20.48
CA MET A 187 -8.79 14.50 19.63
C MET A 187 -10.09 14.95 18.92
N PRO A 188 -10.62 16.15 19.13
CA PRO A 188 -11.81 16.65 18.43
C PRO A 188 -11.65 16.64 16.90
N TYR A 189 -12.74 16.57 16.11
CA TYR A 189 -12.59 16.63 14.65
C TYR A 189 -12.09 17.99 14.18
N THR A 190 -12.32 19.06 14.95
CA THR A 190 -11.81 20.40 14.71
C THR A 190 -10.28 20.46 14.73
N GLU A 191 -9.61 19.60 15.51
CA GLU A 191 -8.14 19.47 15.52
C GLU A 191 -7.65 18.40 14.54
N PHE A 192 -8.38 17.28 14.45
CA PHE A 192 -7.96 16.12 13.67
C PHE A 192 -8.07 16.33 12.15
N ILE A 193 -9.16 16.96 11.68
CA ILE A 193 -9.42 17.12 10.24
C ILE A 193 -8.36 18.00 9.55
N PRO A 194 -7.97 19.18 10.07
CA PRO A 194 -6.93 19.99 9.43
C PRO A 194 -5.61 19.23 9.30
N THR A 195 -5.23 18.51 10.35
CA THR A 195 -4.03 17.70 10.39
C THR A 195 -4.07 16.58 9.35
N LEU A 196 -5.20 15.88 9.24
CA LEU A 196 -5.39 14.80 8.26
C LEU A 196 -5.48 15.32 6.82
N ARG A 197 -6.12 16.49 6.59
CA ARG A 197 -6.17 17.16 5.27
C ARG A 197 -4.76 17.45 4.77
N ARG A 198 -3.92 18.05 5.62
CA ARG A 198 -2.51 18.31 5.31
C ARG A 198 -1.80 17.01 4.95
N ALA A 199 -1.96 15.97 5.76
CA ALA A 199 -1.34 14.67 5.52
C ALA A 199 -1.72 14.04 4.17
N LEU A 200 -3.00 14.09 3.80
CA LEU A 200 -3.48 13.58 2.53
C LEU A 200 -2.98 14.41 1.35
N ARG A 201 -2.98 15.74 1.45
CA ARG A 201 -2.46 16.64 0.39
C ARG A 201 -0.98 16.42 0.14
N ASP A 202 -0.19 16.33 1.20
CA ASP A 202 1.25 16.08 1.11
C ASP A 202 1.52 14.74 0.40
N ILE A 203 0.75 13.70 0.74
CA ILE A 203 0.85 12.38 0.09
C ILE A 203 0.42 12.45 -1.38
N VAL A 204 -0.73 13.06 -1.70
CA VAL A 204 -1.25 13.12 -3.08
C VAL A 204 -0.31 13.93 -3.98
N THR A 205 0.21 15.04 -3.47
CA THR A 205 1.15 15.89 -4.22
C THR A 205 2.41 15.12 -4.59
N ASP A 206 3.04 14.47 -3.60
CA ASP A 206 4.25 13.69 -3.85
C ASP A 206 3.98 12.42 -4.66
N GLY A 207 2.87 11.73 -4.41
CA GLY A 207 2.50 10.53 -5.16
C GLY A 207 2.22 10.81 -6.64
N ARG A 208 1.46 11.88 -6.95
CA ARG A 208 1.23 12.30 -8.34
C ARG A 208 2.53 12.70 -9.04
N ARG A 209 3.43 13.39 -8.34
CA ARG A 209 4.76 13.72 -8.89
C ARG A 209 5.52 12.44 -9.27
N LEU A 210 5.50 11.43 -8.40
CA LEU A 210 6.14 10.13 -8.66
C LEU A 210 5.49 9.37 -9.81
N GLU A 211 4.16 9.35 -9.90
CA GLU A 211 3.43 8.72 -11.01
C GLU A 211 3.77 9.37 -12.36
N LEU A 212 3.90 10.70 -12.39
CA LEU A 212 4.34 11.43 -13.60
C LEU A 212 5.79 11.09 -13.98
N GLU A 213 6.69 10.98 -12.99
CA GLU A 213 8.07 10.56 -13.22
C GLU A 213 8.14 9.14 -13.79
N TRP A 214 7.37 8.21 -13.22
CA TRP A 214 7.31 6.83 -13.67
C TRP A 214 6.70 6.67 -15.06
N ALA A 215 5.65 7.44 -15.37
CA ALA A 215 5.05 7.45 -16.70
C ALA A 215 6.08 7.88 -17.77
N LYS A 216 6.86 8.94 -17.51
CA LYS A 216 7.93 9.39 -18.40
C LYS A 216 9.03 8.35 -18.62
N LEU A 217 9.36 7.59 -17.57
CA LEU A 217 10.35 6.50 -17.68
C LEU A 217 9.82 5.34 -18.53
N ALA A 218 8.54 4.97 -18.35
CA ALA A 218 7.90 3.93 -19.15
C ALA A 218 7.84 4.32 -20.64
N ASP A 219 7.54 5.58 -20.95
CA ASP A 219 7.51 6.06 -22.34
C ASP A 219 8.90 6.02 -22.99
N LYS A 220 9.95 6.42 -22.27
CA LYS A 220 11.33 6.33 -22.78
C LYS A 220 11.74 4.89 -23.10
N GLN A 221 11.39 3.94 -22.24
CA GLN A 221 11.69 2.52 -22.46
C GLN A 221 10.98 1.98 -23.71
N ARG A 222 9.71 2.34 -23.93
CA ARG A 222 8.97 1.96 -25.13
C ARG A 222 9.63 2.47 -26.40
N HIS A 223 10.03 3.74 -26.43
CA HIS A 223 10.67 4.32 -27.63
C HIS A 223 12.03 3.66 -27.93
N GLN A 224 12.80 3.26 -26.91
CA GLN A 224 14.08 2.57 -27.10
C GLN A 224 13.92 1.14 -27.61
N SER A 225 12.87 0.41 -27.20
CA SER A 225 12.63 -0.96 -27.69
C SER A 225 12.21 -1.01 -29.17
N PHE A 226 11.55 0.03 -29.68
CA PHE A 226 11.20 0.12 -31.10
C PHE A 226 12.32 0.64 -32.00
N ALA A 227 13.33 1.31 -31.43
CA ALA A 227 14.47 1.86 -32.18
C ALA A 227 15.63 0.86 -32.35
N ARG A 228 15.50 -0.40 -31.89
CA ARG A 228 16.52 -1.42 -32.09
C ARG A 228 16.41 -1.94 -33.53
N PRO A 229 17.33 -1.57 -34.45
CA PRO A 229 17.28 -2.09 -35.80
C PRO A 229 17.48 -3.60 -35.72
N ALA A 230 16.71 -4.35 -36.50
CA ALA A 230 17.03 -5.73 -36.82
C ALA A 230 18.41 -5.75 -37.47
N HIS A 231 19.47 -5.89 -36.66
CA HIS A 231 20.75 -6.35 -37.18
C HIS A 231 20.46 -7.74 -37.71
N ALA A 232 20.33 -7.79 -39.03
CA ALA A 232 20.29 -9.00 -39.82
C ALA A 232 21.32 -9.98 -39.25
N THR A 233 20.84 -11.11 -38.76
CA THR A 233 21.63 -12.29 -38.55
C THR A 233 22.09 -12.76 -39.94
N SER A 234 23.15 -12.15 -40.45
CA SER A 234 24.00 -12.78 -41.46
C SER A 234 24.66 -13.97 -40.77
N GLN A 235 24.04 -15.14 -40.90
CA GLN A 235 24.71 -16.41 -40.66
C GLN A 235 25.89 -16.52 -41.62
N PRO A 236 27.12 -16.82 -41.16
CA PRO A 236 28.06 -17.52 -42.00
C PRO A 236 27.72 -19.00 -41.94
N GLU A 237 27.20 -19.52 -43.05
CA GLU A 237 27.32 -20.93 -43.38
C GLU A 237 28.81 -21.29 -43.41
N HIS A 238 29.21 -22.22 -42.55
CA HIS A 238 30.39 -23.03 -42.79
C HIS A 238 30.09 -24.43 -42.26
N GLU A 239 29.50 -25.23 -43.14
CA GLU A 239 29.71 -26.68 -43.17
C GLU A 239 31.20 -26.98 -43.39
N THR A 240 31.71 -27.99 -42.69
CA THR A 240 32.61 -29.10 -43.10
C THR A 240 33.19 -29.67 -41.80
N LEU A 241 32.59 -30.71 -41.20
CA LEU A 241 32.87 -32.14 -41.37
C LEU A 241 34.26 -32.60 -40.88
N ASP A 242 34.20 -33.75 -40.20
CA ASP A 242 35.24 -34.67 -39.75
C ASP A 242 35.74 -34.51 -38.30
N ALA A 243 35.91 -35.56 -37.50
CA ALA A 243 35.51 -36.96 -37.49
C ALA A 243 36.13 -37.53 -36.20
N MET A 244 35.50 -38.56 -35.61
CA MET A 244 36.17 -39.62 -34.81
C MET A 244 36.77 -39.17 -33.45
N GLN A 245 36.74 -39.92 -32.33
CA GLN A 245 36.49 -41.33 -32.07
C GLN A 245 36.42 -41.52 -30.53
N GLN A 246 35.61 -42.50 -30.07
CA GLN A 246 35.93 -43.56 -29.09
C GLN A 246 36.58 -43.19 -27.72
N GLU A 247 36.33 -43.81 -26.57
CA GLU A 247 35.61 -45.03 -26.21
C GLU A 247 35.60 -45.16 -24.67
N SER A 248 34.58 -45.84 -24.15
CA SER A 248 34.65 -46.89 -23.11
C SER A 248 34.99 -46.58 -21.63
N GLY A 249 34.31 -47.34 -20.76
CA GLY A 249 34.76 -47.68 -19.39
C GLY A 249 33.72 -47.37 -18.30
N SER A 250 32.66 -48.18 -18.12
CA SER A 250 32.60 -49.31 -17.16
C SER A 250 32.86 -48.88 -15.70
N SER A 251 31.96 -48.94 -14.72
CA SER A 251 31.22 -50.08 -14.14
C SER A 251 31.53 -50.17 -12.63
N SER A 252 30.62 -50.80 -11.87
CA SER A 252 30.75 -51.29 -10.48
C SER A 252 30.31 -50.31 -9.38
N SER A 253 29.13 -50.48 -8.78
CA SER A 253 28.73 -51.51 -7.80
C SER A 253 29.49 -51.42 -6.47
N ARG A 254 28.80 -51.03 -5.39
CA ARG A 254 28.56 -51.87 -4.19
C ARG A 254 27.85 -51.12 -3.05
N ASP A 255 26.91 -51.88 -2.47
CA ASP A 255 26.59 -52.02 -1.05
C ASP A 255 25.82 -50.94 -0.25
N ARG A 256 24.59 -51.35 0.06
CA ARG A 256 23.71 -51.06 1.21
C ARG A 256 24.13 -51.97 2.41
N PRO A 257 23.47 -51.93 3.59
CA PRO A 257 23.25 -50.89 4.62
C PRO A 257 23.58 -51.51 6.02
N PRO A 258 22.69 -51.42 7.04
CA PRO A 258 22.35 -50.35 7.99
C PRO A 258 22.97 -50.61 9.39
N HIS A 259 22.65 -49.82 10.42
CA HIS A 259 22.42 -50.23 11.83
C HIS A 259 22.27 -48.96 12.72
N LEU A 260 21.12 -48.79 13.41
CA LEU A 260 20.90 -48.97 14.88
C LEU A 260 21.41 -47.76 15.71
N LEU A 261 20.77 -47.23 16.77
CA LEU A 261 19.72 -47.65 17.70
C LEU A 261 19.24 -46.41 18.50
N THR A 262 17.97 -46.47 18.97
CA THR A 262 17.44 -46.07 20.31
C THR A 262 17.54 -44.63 20.80
N SER A 263 16.39 -43.97 21.03
CA SER A 263 15.67 -43.87 22.35
C SER A 263 16.19 -42.69 23.17
N ASP A 264 15.49 -41.99 24.05
CA ASP A 264 14.16 -42.04 24.63
C ASP A 264 14.06 -40.76 25.49
N ARG A 265 12.84 -40.27 25.77
CA ARG A 265 12.42 -39.60 27.03
C ARG A 265 13.15 -38.28 27.46
N THR A 266 12.55 -37.32 28.16
CA THR A 266 11.41 -37.31 29.08
C THR A 266 10.92 -35.87 29.28
N SER A 267 9.63 -35.76 29.55
CA SER A 267 8.94 -34.62 30.15
C SER A 267 9.52 -34.22 31.51
N SER A 268 9.50 -32.92 31.81
CA SER A 268 9.00 -32.29 33.04
C SER A 268 8.83 -30.79 32.79
#